data_AF-A0A843F3S9-F1
#
_entry.id   AF-A0A843F3S9-F1
#
_cell.length_a   1.000
_cell.length_b   1.000
_cell.length_c   1.000
_cell.angle_alpha   90.00
_cell.angle_beta   90.00
_cell.angle_gamma   90.00
#
_symmetry.space_group_name_H-M   'P 1'
#
loop_
_entity.id
_entity.type
_entity.pdbx_description
1 polymer ?
#
loop_
_entity_poly.entity_id
_entity_poly.type
_entity_poly.pdbx_seq_one_letter_code
_entity_poly.pdbx_strand_id
1 'polypeptide(L)'
;MKTNKKIMVPLILLVGLTFACAISAQDPTDVNLTTEINDLNDNVVEMNENIEMVSDNSSCCEDESEHQTYYVSPDPDNSNQVQKPTVQPVIDKAKPGDTIVLNGTFVHCHFLINKTLTILATPETSVGVCPHHTHMMKYGVGPESNGIFYISPEANGTVISGFSFTNDFYYMANKVYNPFGIFVDANDVTLENLTFDWVGEKNDASGYDPKDFLFDAIVLNNTQSTVIRNIVLGSVNGFINSINSSNICTGNISIAKSKVKEVVNSNILASNLNIFVGESGNLQVTLMDIHNNPISSENIVIFINGDSKNLTTDGNGNVKLPVKYSTMGTYFATIVFAGDEKHNSSFRSVKITVSKKTCTLTAPKATLKVKKAKTIKITLKSNGKVVAGKKVTLKVNGKTFSAKTNSKGVASVKVKVNKKGTFRYTVKFAGDNANKIVTKKGKIIVKK
;
A
#
# COMPACT_ATOMS: atom_id res chain seq x y z
N MET A 1 -4.74 74.54 -21.24
CA MET A 1 -4.33 73.71 -20.08
C MET A 1 -5.52 72.89 -19.60
N LYS A 2 -5.35 71.57 -19.68
CA LYS A 2 -6.03 70.44 -19.00
C LYS A 2 -7.57 70.34 -19.05
N THR A 3 -7.95 69.46 -19.95
CA THR A 3 -9.20 68.73 -20.17
C THR A 3 -9.65 67.83 -19.00
N ASN A 4 -10.97 67.76 -18.85
CA ASN A 4 -11.74 66.79 -18.07
C ASN A 4 -11.36 65.32 -18.34
N LYS A 5 -11.31 64.52 -17.27
CA LYS A 5 -11.74 63.12 -17.26
C LYS A 5 -12.04 62.69 -15.82
N LYS A 6 -13.33 62.70 -15.46
CA LYS A 6 -13.85 61.94 -14.31
C LYS A 6 -13.94 60.49 -14.76
N ILE A 7 -13.19 59.60 -14.10
CA ILE A 7 -13.30 58.15 -14.28
C ILE A 7 -14.41 57.67 -13.34
N MET A 8 -15.46 57.16 -13.95
CA MET A 8 -16.60 56.51 -13.31
C MET A 8 -16.23 55.04 -13.08
N VAL A 9 -16.13 54.62 -11.82
CA VAL A 9 -15.96 53.21 -11.44
C VAL A 9 -17.36 52.58 -11.35
N PRO A 10 -17.70 51.51 -12.07
CA PRO A 10 -18.98 50.86 -11.90
C PRO A 10 -18.93 49.96 -10.65
N LEU A 11 -19.81 50.28 -9.71
CA LEU A 11 -20.23 49.45 -8.60
C LEU A 11 -21.01 48.26 -9.18
N ILE A 12 -20.40 47.07 -9.23
CA ILE A 12 -21.11 45.84 -9.63
C ILE A 12 -21.88 45.33 -8.42
N LEU A 13 -23.20 45.35 -8.59
CA LEU A 13 -24.26 44.88 -7.71
C LEU A 13 -24.17 43.35 -7.56
N LEU A 14 -23.79 42.86 -6.37
CA LEU A 14 -23.86 41.44 -6.03
C LEU A 14 -25.31 41.12 -5.64
N VAL A 15 -26.08 40.58 -6.58
CA VAL A 15 -27.43 40.06 -6.33
C VAL A 15 -27.28 38.71 -5.62
N GLY A 16 -27.46 38.70 -4.30
CA GLY A 16 -27.66 37.48 -3.54
C GLY A 16 -29.06 36.95 -3.81
N LEU A 17 -29.17 35.90 -4.62
CA LEU A 17 -30.37 35.06 -4.69
C LEU A 17 -30.16 33.85 -3.77
N THR A 18 -30.63 33.95 -2.53
CA THR A 18 -30.79 32.79 -1.66
C THR A 18 -32.10 32.09 -2.02
N PHE A 19 -32.03 30.96 -2.71
CA PHE A 19 -33.11 29.98 -2.68
C PHE A 19 -32.85 29.03 -1.51
N ALA A 20 -33.55 29.27 -0.41
CA ALA A 20 -33.69 28.29 0.65
C ALA A 20 -34.64 27.19 0.15
N CYS A 21 -34.15 25.97 0.00
CA CYS A 21 -35.02 24.82 -0.13
C CYS A 21 -35.63 24.53 1.25
N ALA A 22 -36.95 24.55 1.34
CA ALA A 22 -37.68 24.28 2.57
C ALA A 22 -37.51 22.81 2.97
N ILE A 23 -36.94 22.59 4.16
CA ILE A 23 -36.99 21.30 4.86
C ILE A 23 -38.35 21.24 5.55
N SER A 24 -39.24 20.35 5.11
CA SER A 24 -40.38 19.93 5.95
C SER A 24 -39.89 18.84 6.90
N ALA A 25 -39.48 19.23 8.10
CA ALA A 25 -39.39 18.33 9.23
C ALA A 25 -40.77 18.25 9.89
N GLN A 26 -41.34 17.04 9.96
CA GLN A 26 -42.40 16.73 10.91
C GLN A 26 -42.07 15.39 11.57
N ASP A 27 -42.17 15.43 12.90
CA ASP A 27 -41.72 14.50 13.95
C ASP A 27 -42.02 13.00 13.74
N PRO A 28 -41.21 12.08 14.33
CA PRO A 28 -41.56 10.68 14.46
C PRO A 28 -42.52 10.51 15.66
N THR A 29 -43.67 9.89 15.42
CA THR A 29 -44.51 9.40 16.52
C THR A 29 -44.18 7.94 16.79
N ASP A 30 -43.71 7.70 18.02
CA ASP A 30 -43.58 6.39 18.64
C ASP A 30 -44.88 5.57 18.53
N VAL A 31 -44.78 4.33 18.06
CA VAL A 31 -45.71 3.28 18.48
C VAL A 31 -44.92 2.01 18.81
N ASN A 32 -44.68 1.88 20.12
CA ASN A 32 -44.40 0.64 20.82
C ASN A 32 -45.58 -0.34 20.65
N LEU A 33 -45.32 -1.60 20.30
CA LEU A 33 -46.26 -2.71 20.50
C LEU A 33 -45.48 -4.03 20.62
N THR A 34 -45.28 -4.45 21.85
CA THR A 34 -44.91 -5.81 22.25
C THR A 34 -46.14 -6.71 22.35
N THR A 35 -45.87 -8.00 22.07
CA THR A 35 -46.59 -9.24 22.46
C THR A 35 -47.94 -9.55 21.84
N GLU A 36 -48.01 -10.66 21.09
CA GLU A 36 -48.62 -11.90 21.60
C GLU A 36 -48.09 -13.16 20.88
N ILE A 37 -47.90 -14.20 21.67
CA ILE A 37 -47.44 -15.55 21.34
C ILE A 37 -48.69 -16.41 21.15
N ASN A 38 -48.73 -17.29 20.14
CA ASN A 38 -49.13 -18.70 20.31
C ASN A 38 -49.09 -19.51 19.01
N ASP A 39 -48.71 -20.78 19.21
CA ASP A 39 -49.13 -21.98 18.47
C ASP A 39 -48.34 -22.46 17.25
N LEU A 40 -47.39 -23.35 17.57
CA LEU A 40 -47.43 -24.79 17.28
C LEU A 40 -46.24 -25.34 16.49
N ASN A 41 -45.69 -26.37 17.14
CA ASN A 41 -44.58 -27.23 16.77
C ASN A 41 -44.98 -28.24 15.68
N ASP A 42 -43.95 -28.88 15.15
CA ASP A 42 -43.94 -30.19 14.46
C ASP A 42 -44.35 -30.23 12.98
N ASN A 43 -43.34 -30.35 12.10
CA ASN A 43 -43.08 -31.64 11.44
C ASN A 43 -41.72 -31.64 10.70
N VAL A 44 -40.85 -32.53 11.16
CA VAL A 44 -39.68 -33.04 10.45
C VAL A 44 -40.15 -34.02 9.37
N VAL A 45 -39.67 -33.89 8.13
CA VAL A 45 -39.46 -35.02 7.21
C VAL A 45 -38.18 -34.78 6.39
N GLU A 46 -37.24 -35.69 6.53
CA GLU A 46 -36.01 -35.82 5.73
C GLU A 46 -36.26 -36.53 4.39
N MET A 47 -35.47 -36.10 3.38
CA MET A 47 -34.85 -36.83 2.26
C MET A 47 -35.68 -37.70 1.29
N ASN A 48 -35.49 -37.44 -0.01
CA ASN A 48 -35.17 -38.50 -0.97
C ASN A 48 -34.39 -38.02 -2.20
N GLU A 49 -33.38 -38.79 -2.60
CA GLU A 49 -32.53 -38.67 -3.79
C GLU A 49 -33.17 -39.36 -5.01
N ASN A 50 -33.04 -38.78 -6.22
CA ASN A 50 -32.59 -39.40 -7.50
C ASN A 50 -33.23 -38.84 -8.79
N ILE A 51 -32.45 -38.00 -9.49
CA ILE A 51 -32.03 -38.00 -10.92
C ILE A 51 -33.02 -38.46 -12.01
N GLU A 52 -33.38 -37.56 -12.96
CA GLU A 52 -32.97 -37.61 -14.39
C GLU A 52 -33.40 -36.36 -15.20
N MET A 53 -32.63 -36.09 -16.26
CA MET A 53 -32.54 -34.83 -17.01
C MET A 53 -33.73 -34.57 -17.94
N VAL A 54 -34.18 -33.31 -18.01
CA VAL A 54 -34.70 -32.71 -19.25
C VAL A 54 -33.98 -31.39 -19.47
N SER A 55 -33.23 -31.35 -20.57
CA SER A 55 -32.67 -30.14 -21.15
C SER A 55 -33.80 -29.21 -21.58
N ASP A 56 -33.85 -27.99 -21.05
CA ASP A 56 -34.33 -26.87 -21.83
C ASP A 56 -33.50 -25.62 -21.54
N ASN A 57 -32.85 -25.21 -22.61
CA ASN A 57 -32.00 -24.04 -22.70
C ASN A 57 -32.92 -22.81 -22.81
N SER A 58 -33.27 -22.22 -21.67
CA SER A 58 -33.81 -20.86 -21.60
C SER A 58 -33.03 -20.11 -20.53
N SER A 59 -31.90 -19.56 -20.97
CA SER A 59 -31.06 -18.64 -20.24
C SER A 59 -31.88 -17.44 -19.75
N CYS A 60 -32.22 -17.45 -18.47
CA CYS A 60 -32.68 -16.28 -17.72
C CYS A 60 -31.97 -16.31 -16.36
N CYS A 61 -30.66 -16.10 -16.41
CA CYS A 61 -29.90 -15.64 -15.26
C CYS A 61 -29.28 -14.31 -15.71
N GLU A 62 -30.01 -13.21 -15.55
CA GLU A 62 -29.31 -11.92 -15.45
C GLU A 62 -28.60 -11.96 -14.10
N ASP A 63 -27.32 -12.26 -14.19
CA ASP A 63 -26.30 -12.20 -13.15
C ASP A 63 -26.46 -10.85 -12.43
N GLU A 64 -26.99 -10.84 -11.20
CA GLU A 64 -26.78 -9.72 -10.29
C GLU A 64 -25.27 -9.65 -10.05
N SER A 65 -24.56 -8.94 -10.92
CA SER A 65 -23.11 -8.87 -10.83
C SER A 65 -22.77 -8.13 -9.55
N GLU A 66 -22.38 -8.88 -8.53
CA GLU A 66 -21.94 -8.39 -7.24
C GLU A 66 -20.87 -7.31 -7.48
N HIS A 67 -21.20 -6.04 -7.21
CA HIS A 67 -20.29 -4.92 -7.40
C HIS A 67 -19.04 -5.15 -6.55
N GLN A 68 -17.87 -5.04 -7.18
CA GLN A 68 -16.59 -5.38 -6.55
C GLN A 68 -15.94 -4.14 -5.92
N THR A 69 -15.27 -4.34 -4.78
CA THR A 69 -14.41 -3.32 -4.17
C THR A 69 -12.94 -3.61 -4.43
N TYR A 70 -12.22 -2.61 -4.95
CA TYR A 70 -10.77 -2.65 -5.16
C TYR A 70 -10.07 -1.75 -4.16
N TYR A 71 -8.93 -2.20 -3.62
CA TYR A 71 -8.09 -1.40 -2.73
C TYR A 71 -6.77 -1.09 -3.41
N VAL A 72 -6.36 0.17 -3.41
CA VAL A 72 -5.14 0.63 -4.10
C VAL A 72 -4.27 1.47 -3.17
N SER A 73 -2.97 1.18 -3.17
CA SER A 73 -1.95 1.93 -2.46
C SER A 73 -0.81 2.29 -3.41
N PRO A 74 -0.11 3.42 -3.19
CA PRO A 74 0.98 3.86 -4.05
C PRO A 74 2.14 2.85 -4.08
N ASP A 75 2.86 2.78 -5.21
CA ASP A 75 4.09 1.98 -5.32
C ASP A 75 5.18 2.60 -4.41
N PRO A 76 5.71 1.87 -3.40
CA PRO A 76 6.74 2.38 -2.48
C PRO A 76 8.03 2.80 -3.17
N ASP A 77 8.35 2.19 -4.31
CA ASP A 77 9.56 2.48 -5.08
C ASP A 77 9.32 3.52 -6.19
N ASN A 78 8.06 3.92 -6.38
CA ASN A 78 7.63 4.85 -7.44
C ASN A 78 6.46 5.72 -6.95
N SER A 79 6.72 6.55 -5.94
CA SER A 79 5.69 7.41 -5.33
C SER A 79 5.06 8.39 -6.32
N ASN A 80 5.80 8.79 -7.37
CA ASN A 80 5.28 9.64 -8.45
C ASN A 80 4.36 8.93 -9.45
N GLN A 81 4.33 7.60 -9.43
CA GLN A 81 3.46 6.74 -10.25
C GLN A 81 3.53 6.98 -11.77
N VAL A 82 4.54 7.71 -12.25
CA VAL A 82 4.69 8.07 -13.67
C VAL A 82 5.09 6.85 -14.48
N GLN A 83 6.01 6.03 -13.96
CA GLN A 83 6.51 4.85 -14.68
C GLN A 83 5.72 3.58 -14.34
N LYS A 84 4.96 3.60 -13.22
CA LYS A 84 4.16 2.48 -12.71
C LYS A 84 2.88 3.00 -12.07
N PRO A 85 1.86 3.37 -12.88
CA PRO A 85 0.60 3.85 -12.36
C PRO A 85 -0.12 2.72 -11.60
N THR A 86 -0.59 3.00 -10.38
CA THR A 86 -1.32 1.99 -9.57
C THR A 86 -2.84 2.16 -9.64
N VAL A 87 -3.32 3.37 -9.87
CA VAL A 87 -4.75 3.72 -9.81
C VAL A 87 -5.45 3.55 -11.16
N GLN A 88 -4.92 4.14 -12.24
CA GLN A 88 -5.58 4.06 -13.56
C GLN A 88 -5.80 2.62 -14.04
N PRO A 89 -4.85 1.67 -13.91
CA PRO A 89 -5.10 0.29 -14.30
C PRO A 89 -6.24 -0.39 -13.53
N VAL A 90 -6.50 0.05 -12.29
CA VAL A 90 -7.62 -0.45 -11.49
C VAL A 90 -8.94 0.15 -11.96
N ILE A 91 -8.96 1.46 -12.28
CA ILE A 91 -10.10 2.12 -12.94
C ILE A 91 -10.43 1.44 -14.27
N ASP A 92 -9.40 1.11 -15.06
CA ASP A 92 -9.56 0.46 -16.36
C ASP A 92 -10.16 -0.95 -16.21
N LYS A 93 -9.72 -1.70 -15.18
CA LYS A 93 -10.19 -3.06 -14.87
C LYS A 93 -11.60 -3.09 -14.28
N ALA A 94 -11.97 -2.09 -13.49
CA ALA A 94 -13.25 -2.04 -12.79
C ALA A 94 -14.44 -2.03 -13.77
N LYS A 95 -15.54 -2.68 -13.35
CA LYS A 95 -16.84 -2.67 -14.03
C LYS A 95 -17.66 -1.44 -13.58
N PRO A 96 -18.64 -0.99 -14.37
CA PRO A 96 -19.58 0.04 -13.92
C PRO A 96 -20.24 -0.34 -12.59
N GLY A 97 -20.32 0.61 -11.66
CA GLY A 97 -20.86 0.44 -10.32
C GLY A 97 -19.86 -0.08 -9.28
N ASP A 98 -18.66 -0.51 -9.68
CA ASP A 98 -17.63 -0.96 -8.74
C ASP A 98 -17.11 0.17 -7.84
N THR A 99 -16.57 -0.21 -6.68
CA THR A 99 -15.95 0.71 -5.72
C THR A 99 -14.43 0.60 -5.76
N ILE A 100 -13.72 1.73 -5.73
CA ILE A 100 -12.27 1.82 -5.63
C ILE A 100 -11.90 2.62 -4.39
N VAL A 101 -11.17 2.02 -3.47
CA VAL A 101 -10.69 2.64 -2.24
C VAL A 101 -9.20 2.91 -2.35
N LEU A 102 -8.83 4.19 -2.33
CA LEU A 102 -7.45 4.66 -2.33
C LEU A 102 -6.97 4.87 -0.89
N ASN A 103 -5.75 4.42 -0.61
CA ASN A 103 -5.10 4.55 0.69
C ASN A 103 -3.63 4.96 0.53
N GLY A 104 -3.30 6.16 0.99
CA GLY A 104 -1.94 6.72 1.05
C GLY A 104 -1.78 8.05 0.31
N THR A 105 -0.54 8.51 0.14
CA THR A 105 -0.23 9.74 -0.62
C THR A 105 0.10 9.41 -2.07
N PHE A 106 -0.69 9.96 -2.98
CA PHE A 106 -0.51 9.88 -4.42
C PHE A 106 0.11 11.19 -4.92
N VAL A 107 0.92 11.12 -5.96
CA VAL A 107 1.65 12.27 -6.52
C VAL A 107 1.12 12.46 -7.95
N HIS A 108 0.70 13.69 -8.30
CA HIS A 108 -0.26 14.07 -9.36
C HIS A 108 -0.35 13.13 -10.58
N CYS A 109 -1.45 12.42 -10.69
CA CYS A 109 -1.75 11.58 -11.84
C CYS A 109 -3.09 12.03 -12.43
N HIS A 110 -3.19 11.92 -13.75
CA HIS A 110 -4.34 12.33 -14.55
C HIS A 110 -5.32 11.14 -14.69
N PHE A 111 -6.19 10.97 -13.72
CA PHE A 111 -7.11 9.84 -13.68
C PHE A 111 -8.34 10.10 -14.55
N LEU A 112 -8.55 9.26 -15.54
CA LEU A 112 -9.72 9.24 -16.40
C LEU A 112 -10.73 8.23 -15.84
N ILE A 113 -11.88 8.74 -15.40
CA ILE A 113 -13.03 7.95 -14.98
C ILE A 113 -14.03 7.98 -16.12
N ASN A 114 -14.22 6.85 -16.80
CA ASN A 114 -15.03 6.74 -18.02
C ASN A 114 -16.20 5.76 -17.91
N LYS A 115 -16.61 5.47 -16.67
CA LYS A 115 -17.73 4.61 -16.31
C LYS A 115 -18.16 4.98 -14.90
N THR A 116 -19.41 4.67 -14.54
CA THR A 116 -19.92 4.90 -13.18
C THR A 116 -19.06 4.15 -12.17
N LEU A 117 -18.47 4.86 -11.21
CA LEU A 117 -17.68 4.26 -10.12
C LEU A 117 -17.93 4.99 -8.81
N THR A 118 -17.69 4.30 -7.69
CA THR A 118 -17.54 4.93 -6.38
C THR A 118 -16.07 4.94 -6.00
N ILE A 119 -15.46 6.12 -5.89
CA ILE A 119 -14.04 6.27 -5.55
C ILE A 119 -13.92 6.93 -4.19
N LEU A 120 -13.35 6.17 -3.24
CA LEU A 120 -13.25 6.57 -1.85
C LEU A 120 -11.78 6.71 -1.45
N ALA A 121 -11.51 7.62 -0.54
CA ALA A 121 -10.24 7.74 0.15
C ALA A 121 -10.39 7.27 1.60
N THR A 122 -9.43 6.52 2.10
CA THR A 122 -9.29 6.33 3.55
C THR A 122 -8.86 7.64 4.20
N PRO A 123 -9.08 7.86 5.51
CA PRO A 123 -8.56 9.02 6.22
C PRO A 123 -7.07 9.26 5.92
N GLU A 124 -6.68 10.52 5.77
CA GLU A 124 -5.30 10.96 5.45
C GLU A 124 -4.81 10.65 4.02
N THR A 125 -5.65 10.06 3.17
CA THR A 125 -5.34 9.92 1.75
C THR A 125 -5.22 11.30 1.11
N SER A 126 -4.08 11.56 0.47
CA SER A 126 -3.76 12.83 -0.15
C SER A 126 -3.31 12.65 -1.59
N VAL A 127 -3.62 13.61 -2.46
CA VAL A 127 -3.14 13.64 -3.84
C VAL A 127 -2.39 14.95 -4.08
N GLY A 128 -1.06 14.85 -4.17
CA GLY A 128 -0.10 15.94 -4.30
C GLY A 128 0.35 16.20 -5.75
N VAL A 129 1.47 16.92 -5.94
CA VAL A 129 2.01 17.42 -7.22
C VAL A 129 2.94 16.42 -7.90
N CYS A 130 2.83 16.20 -9.22
CA CYS A 130 3.69 15.30 -9.98
C CYS A 130 4.76 16.06 -10.75
N PRO A 131 6.00 15.57 -10.72
CA PRO A 131 7.10 16.19 -11.42
C PRO A 131 7.07 16.03 -12.95
N HIS A 132 6.08 15.33 -13.54
CA HIS A 132 6.07 14.99 -14.97
C HIS A 132 4.91 15.65 -15.72
N HIS A 133 5.25 16.46 -16.73
CA HIS A 133 4.32 17.22 -17.58
C HIS A 133 3.60 16.36 -18.64
N THR A 134 3.07 15.19 -18.29
CA THR A 134 2.35 14.35 -19.26
C THR A 134 0.94 14.87 -19.49
N HIS A 135 0.83 15.81 -20.42
CA HIS A 135 -0.39 16.41 -20.97
C HIS A 135 -1.57 15.41 -21.10
N MET A 136 -2.72 15.73 -20.48
CA MET A 136 -3.99 15.14 -20.91
C MET A 136 -4.40 15.72 -22.25
N MET A 137 -3.93 15.11 -23.34
CA MET A 137 -4.61 15.27 -24.63
C MET A 137 -5.77 14.29 -24.69
N LYS A 138 -7.00 14.81 -24.58
CA LYS A 138 -8.12 14.56 -25.54
C LYS A 138 -9.44 15.22 -25.10
N TYR A 139 -9.64 15.53 -23.82
CA TYR A 139 -10.96 15.97 -23.32
C TYR A 139 -10.96 17.22 -22.43
N GLY A 140 -9.81 17.87 -22.21
CA GLY A 140 -9.75 19.20 -21.62
C GLY A 140 -10.09 20.28 -22.66
N VAL A 141 -10.64 21.40 -22.18
CA VAL A 141 -10.79 22.65 -22.94
C VAL A 141 -9.42 23.18 -23.37
N GLY A 142 -8.86 22.61 -24.44
CA GLY A 142 -7.59 23.01 -25.03
C GLY A 142 -6.34 22.43 -24.37
N PRO A 143 -5.16 22.64 -24.99
CA PRO A 143 -3.87 22.02 -24.60
C PRO A 143 -3.25 22.52 -23.28
N GLU A 144 -3.98 23.27 -22.44
CA GLU A 144 -3.42 24.07 -21.33
C GLU A 144 -4.05 23.78 -19.95
N SER A 145 -5.03 22.87 -19.83
CA SER A 145 -5.66 22.52 -18.55
C SER A 145 -5.17 21.17 -18.02
N ASN A 146 -4.77 21.12 -16.75
CA ASN A 146 -4.23 19.93 -16.08
C ASN A 146 -4.99 19.70 -14.77
N GLY A 147 -5.39 18.47 -14.47
CA GLY A 147 -5.95 18.18 -13.14
C GLY A 147 -5.96 16.71 -12.79
N ILE A 148 -6.51 16.39 -11.63
CA ILE A 148 -6.28 15.10 -10.97
C ILE A 148 -7.32 14.07 -11.42
N PHE A 149 -8.60 14.38 -11.22
CA PHE A 149 -9.69 13.52 -11.69
C PHE A 149 -10.41 14.19 -12.85
N TYR A 150 -10.62 13.43 -13.91
CA TYR A 150 -11.51 13.78 -15.01
C TYR A 150 -12.61 12.72 -15.08
N ILE A 151 -13.85 13.14 -14.82
CA ILE A 151 -15.06 12.32 -14.94
C ILE A 151 -15.64 12.59 -16.32
N SER A 152 -15.56 11.61 -17.22
CA SER A 152 -16.00 11.77 -18.61
C SER A 152 -17.52 11.62 -18.75
N PRO A 153 -18.11 12.01 -19.90
CA PRO A 153 -19.56 11.95 -20.13
C PRO A 153 -20.22 10.59 -19.96
N GLU A 154 -19.44 9.51 -20.07
CA GLU A 154 -19.93 8.14 -19.88
C GLU A 154 -20.04 7.73 -18.40
N ALA A 155 -19.52 8.54 -17.46
CA ALA A 155 -19.38 8.20 -16.05
C ALA A 155 -20.48 8.80 -15.16
N ASN A 156 -21.72 8.84 -15.64
CA ASN A 156 -22.87 9.34 -14.87
C ASN A 156 -23.04 8.60 -13.55
N GLY A 157 -23.45 9.28 -12.49
CA GLY A 157 -23.64 8.67 -11.16
C GLY A 157 -22.35 8.42 -10.36
N THR A 158 -21.20 8.90 -10.84
CA THR A 158 -19.92 8.69 -10.15
C THR A 158 -19.87 9.42 -8.80
N VAL A 159 -19.27 8.78 -7.80
CA VAL A 159 -19.03 9.35 -6.47
C VAL A 159 -17.53 9.47 -6.21
N ILE A 160 -17.08 10.64 -5.75
CA ILE A 160 -15.72 10.85 -5.24
C ILE A 160 -15.80 11.37 -3.81
N SER A 161 -15.15 10.66 -2.87
CA SER A 161 -15.19 11.04 -1.45
C SER A 161 -13.89 10.86 -0.68
N GLY A 162 -13.62 11.79 0.25
CA GLY A 162 -12.63 11.62 1.32
C GLY A 162 -11.21 12.11 1.02
N PHE A 163 -11.00 12.80 -0.11
CA PHE A 163 -9.67 13.18 -0.59
C PHE A 163 -9.20 14.55 -0.08
N SER A 164 -7.91 14.64 0.22
CA SER A 164 -7.20 15.92 0.35
C SER A 164 -6.31 16.18 -0.87
N PHE A 165 -6.61 17.21 -1.64
CA PHE A 165 -5.87 17.61 -2.83
C PHE A 165 -4.88 18.72 -2.51
N THR A 166 -3.62 18.53 -2.90
CA THR A 166 -2.56 19.52 -2.76
C THR A 166 -1.87 19.76 -4.09
N ASN A 167 -1.72 21.01 -4.50
CA ASN A 167 -1.03 21.38 -5.74
C ASN A 167 0.02 22.48 -5.50
N ASP A 168 1.00 22.66 -6.40
CA ASP A 168 2.11 23.63 -6.23
C ASP A 168 2.16 24.64 -7.38
N PHE A 169 2.13 25.93 -7.03
CA PHE A 169 2.23 27.04 -7.97
C PHE A 169 3.61 27.14 -8.66
N TYR A 170 4.70 26.66 -8.03
CA TYR A 170 6.07 26.84 -8.51
C TYR A 170 6.31 26.22 -9.90
N TYR A 171 5.75 25.04 -10.16
CA TYR A 171 5.88 24.35 -11.45
C TYR A 171 5.14 25.07 -12.60
N MET A 172 4.27 26.02 -12.28
CA MET A 172 3.48 26.80 -13.25
C MET A 172 4.17 28.08 -13.71
N ALA A 173 5.07 28.64 -12.90
CA ALA A 173 5.79 29.87 -13.27
C ALA A 173 6.68 29.71 -14.53
N ASN A 174 6.95 28.47 -14.97
CA ASN A 174 7.71 28.19 -16.18
C ASN A 174 6.84 27.98 -17.45
N LYS A 175 5.51 27.81 -17.33
CA LYS A 175 4.52 27.66 -18.42
C LYS A 175 3.09 27.93 -17.90
N VAL A 176 2.29 28.75 -18.60
CA VAL A 176 0.90 29.04 -18.20
C VAL A 176 0.04 27.78 -18.31
N TYR A 177 -0.46 27.29 -17.18
CA TYR A 177 -1.41 26.17 -17.09
C TYR A 177 -2.54 26.53 -16.14
N ASN A 178 -3.75 26.02 -16.39
CA ASN A 178 -4.88 26.16 -15.48
C ASN A 178 -5.12 24.82 -14.73
N PRO A 179 -4.54 24.65 -13.52
CA PRO A 179 -4.76 23.48 -12.68
C PRO A 179 -6.16 23.45 -12.11
N PHE A 180 -6.79 22.29 -12.19
CA PHE A 180 -8.00 21.97 -11.45
C PHE A 180 -7.80 20.72 -10.58
N GLY A 181 -8.59 20.58 -9.53
CA GLY A 181 -8.63 19.35 -8.74
C GLY A 181 -9.44 18.28 -9.47
N ILE A 182 -10.72 18.56 -9.68
CA ILE A 182 -11.67 17.63 -10.31
C ILE A 182 -12.37 18.34 -11.48
N PHE A 183 -12.38 17.70 -12.65
CA PHE A 183 -13.20 18.11 -13.80
C PHE A 183 -14.33 17.11 -14.00
N VAL A 184 -15.55 17.62 -14.14
CA VAL A 184 -16.77 16.83 -14.25
C VAL A 184 -17.46 17.16 -15.56
N ASP A 185 -17.61 16.16 -16.42
CA ASP A 185 -18.34 16.22 -17.70
C ASP A 185 -19.51 15.22 -17.74
N ALA A 186 -20.02 14.82 -16.56
CA ALA A 186 -21.04 13.77 -16.38
C ALA A 186 -22.17 14.24 -15.47
N ASN A 187 -23.35 13.63 -15.61
CA ASN A 187 -24.53 13.91 -14.79
C ASN A 187 -24.57 13.08 -13.51
N ASP A 188 -25.37 13.54 -12.54
CA ASP A 188 -25.68 12.83 -11.29
C ASP A 188 -24.43 12.52 -10.43
N VAL A 189 -23.41 13.37 -10.49
CA VAL A 189 -22.14 13.17 -9.78
C VAL A 189 -22.22 13.66 -8.34
N THR A 190 -21.62 12.92 -7.42
CA THR A 190 -21.45 13.34 -6.01
C THR A 190 -19.99 13.54 -5.65
N LEU A 191 -19.65 14.73 -5.17
CA LEU A 191 -18.34 15.11 -4.64
C LEU A 191 -18.50 15.46 -3.16
N GLU A 192 -17.86 14.72 -2.26
CA GLU A 192 -18.05 14.97 -0.83
C GLU A 192 -16.83 14.73 0.06
N ASN A 193 -16.74 15.43 1.18
CA ASN A 193 -15.66 15.28 2.15
C ASN A 193 -14.28 15.53 1.50
N LEU A 194 -14.15 16.65 0.79
CA LEU A 194 -12.95 16.97 0.02
C LEU A 194 -12.24 18.20 0.60
N THR A 195 -10.91 18.16 0.62
CA THR A 195 -10.07 19.31 0.98
C THR A 195 -9.25 19.74 -0.24
N PHE A 196 -9.16 21.04 -0.51
CA PHE A 196 -8.33 21.58 -1.59
C PHE A 196 -7.39 22.65 -1.03
N ASP A 197 -6.08 22.49 -1.20
CA ASP A 197 -5.07 23.44 -0.73
C ASP A 197 -3.90 23.56 -1.71
N TRP A 198 -3.78 24.70 -2.41
CA TRP A 198 -2.66 24.92 -3.34
C TRP A 198 -1.54 25.67 -2.61
N VAL A 199 -0.35 25.10 -2.59
CA VAL A 199 0.83 25.66 -1.96
C VAL A 199 1.71 26.37 -2.99
N GLY A 200 2.50 27.35 -2.55
CA GLY A 200 3.53 27.97 -3.39
C GLY A 200 3.73 29.44 -3.08
N GLU A 201 4.94 29.91 -3.35
CA GLU A 201 5.38 31.26 -3.02
C GLU A 201 5.60 32.09 -4.29
N LYS A 202 5.61 33.41 -4.11
CA LYS A 202 5.97 34.34 -5.18
C LYS A 202 7.36 33.99 -5.71
N ASN A 203 7.48 33.81 -7.01
CA ASN A 203 8.77 33.59 -7.65
C ASN A 203 9.31 34.92 -8.18
N ASP A 204 10.22 35.53 -7.42
CA ASP A 204 10.83 36.83 -7.74
C ASP A 204 11.61 36.85 -9.06
N ALA A 205 12.10 35.71 -9.55
CA ALA A 205 12.82 35.63 -10.83
C ALA A 205 11.89 35.65 -12.05
N SER A 206 10.66 35.15 -11.90
CA SER A 206 9.65 35.09 -12.97
C SER A 206 8.63 36.24 -12.91
N GLY A 207 8.53 36.94 -11.77
CA GLY A 207 7.50 37.96 -11.53
C GLY A 207 6.11 37.38 -11.25
N TYR A 208 5.98 36.05 -11.12
CA TYR A 208 4.73 35.36 -10.89
C TYR A 208 4.32 35.42 -9.41
N ASP A 209 3.12 35.94 -9.13
CA ASP A 209 2.44 35.82 -7.84
C ASP A 209 1.24 34.86 -7.98
N PRO A 210 1.16 33.77 -7.18
CA PRO A 210 0.00 32.88 -7.17
C PRO A 210 -1.36 33.57 -7.05
N LYS A 211 -1.41 34.77 -6.45
CA LYS A 211 -2.63 35.58 -6.29
C LYS A 211 -3.17 36.15 -7.60
N ASP A 212 -2.34 36.24 -8.64
CA ASP A 212 -2.73 36.80 -9.93
C ASP A 212 -3.51 35.80 -10.82
N PHE A 213 -3.65 34.56 -10.37
CA PHE A 213 -4.26 33.48 -11.13
C PHE A 213 -5.47 32.88 -10.41
N LEU A 214 -6.54 32.64 -11.18
CA LEU A 214 -7.74 31.94 -10.74
C LEU A 214 -7.60 30.47 -11.09
N PHE A 215 -7.70 29.60 -10.09
CA PHE A 215 -7.58 28.15 -10.24
C PHE A 215 -8.79 27.50 -9.60
N ASP A 216 -9.50 26.71 -10.39
CA ASP A 216 -10.76 26.13 -9.98
C ASP A 216 -10.54 24.78 -9.30
N ALA A 217 -10.88 24.67 -8.01
CA ALA A 217 -10.84 23.38 -7.31
C ALA A 217 -11.70 22.33 -8.03
N ILE A 218 -12.87 22.73 -8.52
CA ILE A 218 -13.82 21.91 -9.26
C ILE A 218 -14.26 22.64 -10.53
N VAL A 219 -14.15 21.98 -11.67
CA VAL A 219 -14.70 22.43 -12.96
C VAL A 219 -15.87 21.54 -13.34
N LEU A 220 -17.01 22.16 -13.59
CA LEU A 220 -18.24 21.51 -14.02
C LEU A 220 -18.53 21.94 -15.46
N ASN A 221 -18.60 20.97 -16.38
CA ASN A 221 -18.82 21.21 -17.79
C ASN A 221 -20.00 20.37 -18.26
N ASN A 222 -21.01 21.01 -18.86
CA ASN A 222 -22.19 20.35 -19.44
C ASN A 222 -22.89 19.32 -18.51
N THR A 223 -22.84 19.52 -17.18
CA THR A 223 -23.37 18.56 -16.19
C THR A 223 -24.71 18.98 -15.62
N GLN A 224 -25.50 17.99 -15.21
CA GLN A 224 -26.75 18.15 -14.48
C GLN A 224 -26.72 17.36 -13.17
N SER A 225 -27.39 17.88 -12.14
CA SER A 225 -27.64 17.17 -10.88
C SER A 225 -26.37 16.80 -10.10
N THR A 226 -25.37 17.69 -10.06
CA THR A 226 -24.16 17.47 -9.27
C THR A 226 -24.35 17.88 -7.81
N VAL A 227 -23.96 17.03 -6.87
CA VAL A 227 -23.96 17.32 -5.43
C VAL A 227 -22.53 17.53 -4.94
N ILE A 228 -22.29 18.66 -4.26
CA ILE A 228 -20.97 19.03 -3.72
C ILE A 228 -21.12 19.39 -2.25
N ARG A 229 -20.59 18.57 -1.33
CA ARG A 229 -20.76 18.84 0.11
C ARG A 229 -19.56 18.53 0.99
N ASN A 230 -19.52 19.17 2.16
CA ASN A 230 -18.45 18.99 3.16
C ASN A 230 -17.08 19.28 2.54
N ILE A 231 -16.92 20.49 2.01
CA ILE A 231 -15.70 20.93 1.34
C ILE A 231 -14.91 21.86 2.24
N VAL A 232 -13.59 21.62 2.33
CA VAL A 232 -12.64 22.52 2.99
C VAL A 232 -11.74 23.13 1.93
N LEU A 233 -11.79 24.45 1.81
CA LEU A 233 -10.95 25.23 0.91
C LEU A 233 -9.85 25.90 1.72
N GLY A 234 -8.61 25.50 1.48
CA GLY A 234 -7.42 26.18 1.96
C GLY A 234 -7.03 27.31 1.02
N SER A 235 -5.80 27.25 0.51
CA SER A 235 -5.22 28.26 -0.36
C SER A 235 -5.66 28.03 -1.82
N VAL A 236 -6.89 28.39 -2.17
CA VAL A 236 -7.41 28.31 -3.55
C VAL A 236 -8.08 29.63 -3.96
N ASN A 237 -7.90 30.04 -5.22
CA ASN A 237 -8.43 31.31 -5.74
C ASN A 237 -9.73 31.15 -6.54
N GLY A 238 -10.09 29.92 -6.95
CA GLY A 238 -11.36 29.56 -7.57
C GLY A 238 -11.92 28.29 -6.93
N PHE A 239 -13.22 28.26 -6.66
CA PHE A 239 -13.86 27.09 -6.04
C PHE A 239 -14.55 26.21 -7.09
N ILE A 240 -15.70 26.66 -7.59
CA ILE A 240 -16.47 25.95 -8.62
C ILE A 240 -16.57 26.87 -9.84
N ASN A 241 -16.11 26.36 -10.99
CA ASN A 241 -16.35 26.97 -12.28
C ASN A 241 -17.35 26.11 -13.05
N SER A 242 -18.52 26.67 -13.33
CA SER A 242 -19.65 25.96 -13.94
C SER A 242 -19.93 26.49 -15.33
N ILE A 243 -19.79 25.61 -16.32
CA ILE A 243 -19.96 25.89 -17.74
C ILE A 243 -21.15 25.05 -18.22
N ASN A 244 -22.20 25.69 -18.73
CA ASN A 244 -23.41 25.05 -19.27
C ASN A 244 -24.03 23.97 -18.35
N SER A 245 -23.94 24.15 -17.03
CA SER A 245 -24.35 23.15 -16.05
C SER A 245 -25.56 23.62 -15.23
N SER A 246 -26.36 22.68 -14.72
CA SER A 246 -27.61 22.97 -13.99
C SER A 246 -27.84 22.02 -12.81
N ASN A 247 -28.74 22.37 -11.90
CA ASN A 247 -29.09 21.56 -10.71
C ASN A 247 -27.87 21.21 -9.82
N ILE A 248 -26.99 22.18 -9.58
CA ILE A 248 -25.83 22.00 -8.71
C ILE A 248 -26.25 22.26 -7.26
N CYS A 249 -26.21 21.23 -6.42
CA CYS A 249 -26.53 21.32 -5.00
C CYS A 249 -25.25 21.39 -4.17
N THR A 250 -25.10 22.45 -3.36
CA THR A 250 -23.94 22.61 -2.48
C THR A 250 -24.33 22.58 -0.99
N GLY A 251 -23.43 22.11 -0.12
CA GLY A 251 -23.65 22.09 1.33
C GLY A 251 -22.35 22.04 2.15
N ASN A 252 -22.30 22.69 3.31
CA ASN A 252 -21.14 22.69 4.22
C ASN A 252 -19.80 22.99 3.52
N ILE A 253 -19.61 24.23 3.07
CA ILE A 253 -18.34 24.69 2.49
C ILE A 253 -17.64 25.58 3.52
N SER A 254 -16.38 25.27 3.82
CA SER A 254 -15.57 25.99 4.79
C SER A 254 -14.32 26.54 4.13
N ILE A 255 -13.98 27.80 4.42
CA ILE A 255 -12.76 28.45 3.93
C ILE A 255 -11.80 28.57 5.11
N ALA A 256 -10.72 27.80 5.08
CA ALA A 256 -9.61 27.95 6.01
C ALA A 256 -8.70 29.08 5.49
N LYS A 257 -8.83 30.30 6.04
CA LYS A 257 -7.79 31.33 5.86
C LYS A 257 -6.51 30.79 6.52
N SER A 258 -5.59 30.32 5.70
CA SER A 258 -4.40 29.62 6.19
C SER A 258 -3.53 30.56 7.03
N LYS A 259 -3.37 30.26 8.32
CA LYS A 259 -2.03 30.36 8.90
C LYS A 259 -1.26 29.29 8.16
N VAL A 260 -0.37 29.68 7.25
CA VAL A 260 0.58 28.77 6.61
C VAL A 260 1.29 28.03 7.75
N LYS A 261 0.97 26.76 7.92
CA LYS A 261 1.68 25.89 8.85
C LYS A 261 2.90 25.45 8.07
N GLU A 262 4.07 25.99 8.40
CA GLU A 262 5.34 25.48 7.84
C GLU A 262 5.53 24.06 8.35
N VAL A 263 5.13 23.08 7.54
CA VAL A 263 5.32 21.66 7.79
C VAL A 263 6.49 21.19 6.93
N VAL A 264 7.49 20.58 7.56
CA VAL A 264 8.71 20.12 6.90
C VAL A 264 8.53 18.65 6.49
N ASN A 265 9.04 18.25 5.32
CA ASN A 265 8.98 16.84 4.93
C ASN A 265 9.80 15.96 5.88
N SER A 266 9.28 14.78 6.20
CA SER A 266 10.00 13.75 6.94
C SER A 266 10.54 12.64 6.02
N ASN A 267 11.50 11.86 6.51
CA ASN A 267 12.16 10.78 5.81
C ASN A 267 12.44 9.61 6.75
N ILE A 268 12.13 8.40 6.30
CA ILE A 268 12.37 7.15 7.04
C ILE A 268 13.58 6.42 6.46
N LEU A 269 14.61 6.25 7.29
CA LEU A 269 15.78 5.45 6.98
C LEU A 269 15.68 4.06 7.62
N ALA A 270 15.67 3.00 6.81
CA ALA A 270 15.66 1.61 7.26
C ALA A 270 16.32 0.73 6.20
N SER A 271 17.13 -0.25 6.60
CA SER A 271 17.82 -1.13 5.64
C SER A 271 17.23 -2.52 5.59
N ASN A 272 17.40 -3.20 4.45
CA ASN A 272 17.08 -4.62 4.32
C ASN A 272 17.82 -5.44 5.38
N LEU A 273 17.13 -6.41 5.97
CA LEU A 273 17.66 -7.25 7.05
C LEU A 273 17.87 -8.68 6.57
N ASN A 274 19.03 -9.25 6.86
CA ASN A 274 19.33 -10.66 6.59
C ASN A 274 19.55 -11.40 7.91
N ILE A 275 18.78 -12.45 8.15
CA ILE A 275 18.88 -13.29 9.35
C ILE A 275 18.82 -14.77 9.00
N PHE A 276 19.20 -15.62 9.95
CA PHE A 276 19.06 -17.06 9.83
C PHE A 276 17.84 -17.57 10.56
N VAL A 277 17.27 -18.68 10.08
CA VAL A 277 16.14 -19.36 10.73
C VAL A 277 16.43 -19.62 12.21
N GLY A 278 15.50 -19.21 13.07
CA GLY A 278 15.57 -19.35 14.52
C GLY A 278 16.52 -18.38 15.23
N GLU A 279 17.17 -17.45 14.51
CA GLU A 279 17.95 -16.36 15.10
C GLU A 279 17.11 -15.07 15.12
N SER A 280 17.29 -14.27 16.17
CA SER A 280 16.67 -12.95 16.26
C SER A 280 17.53 -11.93 15.50
N GLY A 281 16.88 -10.98 14.84
CA GLY A 281 17.51 -9.76 14.32
C GLY A 281 16.70 -8.54 14.72
N ASN A 282 17.26 -7.35 14.49
CA ASN A 282 16.59 -6.08 14.79
C ASN A 282 16.41 -5.31 13.49
N LEU A 283 15.16 -5.00 13.15
CA LEU A 283 14.86 -4.00 12.14
C LEU A 283 15.09 -2.63 12.78
N GLN A 284 16.05 -1.88 12.23
CA GLN A 284 16.40 -0.53 12.68
C GLN A 284 15.80 0.49 11.73
N VAL A 285 15.17 1.50 12.30
CA VAL A 285 14.49 2.58 11.60
C VAL A 285 14.93 3.89 12.24
N THR A 286 15.19 4.90 11.44
CA THR A 286 15.46 6.28 11.86
C THR A 286 14.51 7.22 11.14
N LEU A 287 13.83 8.10 11.86
CA LEU A 287 12.96 9.13 11.32
C LEU A 287 13.65 10.50 11.45
N MET A 288 13.75 11.22 10.34
CA MET A 288 14.41 12.53 10.28
C MET A 288 13.60 13.48 9.38
N ASP A 289 13.83 14.78 9.50
CA ASP A 289 13.35 15.76 8.54
C ASP A 289 14.27 15.85 7.30
N ILE A 290 13.91 16.69 6.31
CA ILE A 290 14.73 16.93 5.10
C ILE A 290 16.10 17.57 5.39
N HIS A 291 16.29 18.16 6.57
CA HIS A 291 17.55 18.76 6.99
C HIS A 291 18.43 17.78 7.79
N ASN A 292 18.00 16.50 7.89
CA ASN A 292 18.61 15.44 8.69
C ASN A 292 18.55 15.67 10.21
N ASN A 293 17.60 16.47 10.70
CA ASN A 293 17.31 16.55 12.12
C ASN A 293 16.46 15.34 12.53
N PRO A 294 16.78 14.66 13.65
CA PRO A 294 15.99 13.54 14.12
C PRO A 294 14.61 13.98 14.61
N ILE A 295 13.58 13.22 14.26
CA ILE A 295 12.21 13.42 14.74
C ILE A 295 11.95 12.43 15.89
N SER A 296 12.04 12.95 17.12
CA SER A 296 11.96 12.18 18.37
C SER A 296 10.57 12.16 18.98
N SER A 297 10.27 11.14 19.79
CA SER A 297 9.01 11.00 20.54
C SER A 297 7.77 10.84 19.67
N GLU A 298 7.95 10.48 18.40
CA GLU A 298 6.88 10.30 17.44
C GLU A 298 6.53 8.82 17.24
N ASN A 299 5.26 8.53 16.95
CA ASN A 299 4.80 7.17 16.76
C ASN A 299 5.05 6.68 15.32
N ILE A 300 5.72 5.55 15.20
CA ILE A 300 5.91 4.81 13.96
C ILE A 300 5.14 3.50 14.03
N VAL A 301 4.40 3.20 12.97
CA VAL A 301 3.69 1.93 12.79
C VAL A 301 4.49 1.04 11.84
N ILE A 302 4.82 -0.17 12.28
CA ILE A 302 5.49 -1.18 11.44
C ILE A 302 4.55 -2.35 11.19
N PHE A 303 4.23 -2.58 9.92
CA PHE A 303 3.42 -3.71 9.45
C PHE A 303 4.31 -4.85 8.95
N ILE A 304 4.10 -6.05 9.48
CA ILE A 304 4.79 -7.28 9.04
C ILE A 304 3.76 -8.41 8.98
N ASN A 305 3.57 -9.02 7.81
CA ASN A 305 2.63 -10.14 7.60
C ASN A 305 1.18 -9.86 8.04
N GLY A 306 0.72 -8.62 7.93
CA GLY A 306 -0.63 -8.21 8.34
C GLY A 306 -0.75 -7.80 9.81
N ASP A 307 0.23 -8.12 10.65
CA ASP A 307 0.30 -7.61 12.03
C ASP A 307 0.95 -6.22 12.05
N SER A 308 0.47 -5.34 12.93
CA SER A 308 1.05 -4.02 13.17
C SER A 308 1.72 -3.91 14.55
N LYS A 309 2.76 -3.08 14.62
CA LYS A 309 3.45 -2.71 15.86
C LYS A 309 3.69 -1.21 15.90
N ASN A 310 3.23 -0.58 16.97
CA ASN A 310 3.46 0.83 17.26
C ASN A 310 4.74 0.97 18.10
N LEU A 311 5.65 1.84 17.69
CA LEU A 311 6.90 2.13 18.36
C LEU A 311 7.13 3.64 18.37
N THR A 312 7.62 4.16 19.50
CA THR A 312 7.94 5.59 19.64
C THR A 312 9.42 5.84 19.37
N THR A 313 9.75 6.82 18.54
CA THR A 313 11.14 7.20 18.25
C THR A 313 11.85 7.71 19.50
N ASP A 314 13.11 7.31 19.67
CA ASP A 314 13.97 7.84 20.73
C ASP A 314 14.45 9.27 20.43
N GLY A 315 15.25 9.85 21.33
CA GLY A 315 15.80 11.21 21.17
C GLY A 315 16.67 11.42 19.92
N ASN A 316 17.10 10.33 19.27
CA ASN A 316 17.86 10.35 18.02
C ASN A 316 16.99 9.92 16.82
N GLY A 317 15.67 9.91 16.97
CA GLY A 317 14.73 9.53 15.92
C GLY A 317 14.68 8.02 15.63
N ASN A 318 15.26 7.16 16.47
CA ASN A 318 15.40 5.74 16.16
C ASN A 318 14.32 4.88 16.81
N VAL A 319 13.92 3.81 16.11
CA VAL A 319 13.19 2.67 16.68
C VAL A 319 13.84 1.34 16.29
N LYS A 320 13.67 0.32 17.15
CA LYS A 320 14.17 -1.04 16.93
C LYS A 320 13.05 -2.05 17.16
N LEU A 321 12.77 -2.84 16.13
CA LEU A 321 11.82 -3.95 16.22
C LEU A 321 12.57 -5.30 16.17
N PRO A 322 12.58 -6.09 17.26
CA PRO A 322 13.13 -7.43 17.23
C PRO A 322 12.23 -8.36 16.42
N VAL A 323 12.82 -9.09 15.47
CA VAL A 323 12.14 -10.05 14.61
C VAL A 323 12.82 -11.41 14.68
N LYS A 324 12.03 -12.48 14.61
CA LYS A 324 12.52 -13.87 14.62
C LYS A 324 11.55 -14.76 13.85
N TYR A 325 12.10 -15.61 12.98
CA TYR A 325 11.29 -16.49 12.14
C TYR A 325 11.73 -17.95 12.27
N SER A 326 10.75 -18.85 12.27
CA SER A 326 10.93 -20.30 12.36
C SER A 326 11.11 -20.97 10.99
N THR A 327 10.75 -20.28 9.91
CA THR A 327 10.79 -20.75 8.53
C THR A 327 11.63 -19.82 7.67
N MET A 328 12.35 -20.40 6.69
CA MET A 328 13.05 -19.60 5.70
C MET A 328 12.05 -18.92 4.77
N GLY A 329 12.41 -17.76 4.25
CA GLY A 329 11.54 -17.01 3.37
C GLY A 329 11.96 -15.56 3.24
N THR A 330 11.15 -14.83 2.48
CA THR A 330 11.27 -13.38 2.33
C THR A 330 10.01 -12.77 2.91
N TYR A 331 10.21 -11.83 3.82
CA TYR A 331 9.15 -11.06 4.47
C TYR A 331 9.36 -9.58 4.15
N PHE A 332 8.28 -8.81 4.20
CA PHE A 332 8.31 -7.37 3.97
C PHE A 332 7.83 -6.66 5.23
N ALA A 333 8.52 -5.58 5.58
CA ALA A 333 8.10 -4.67 6.63
C ALA A 333 7.80 -3.31 6.02
N THR A 334 6.61 -2.79 6.26
CA THR A 334 6.21 -1.43 5.88
C THR A 334 6.20 -0.57 7.13
N ILE A 335 6.96 0.51 7.11
CA ILE A 335 7.18 1.41 8.22
C ILE A 335 6.49 2.73 7.86
N VAL A 336 5.64 3.25 8.75
CA VAL A 336 4.80 4.41 8.50
C VAL A 336 4.94 5.40 9.65
N PHE A 337 5.19 6.65 9.32
CA PHE A 337 4.98 7.80 10.18
C PHE A 337 3.82 8.61 9.61
N ALA A 338 2.74 8.76 10.38
CA ALA A 338 1.51 9.41 9.92
C ALA A 338 1.66 10.93 9.74
N GLY A 339 2.79 11.52 10.14
CA GLY A 339 2.97 12.96 10.23
C GLY A 339 2.60 13.47 11.62
N ASP A 340 2.97 14.72 11.88
CA ASP A 340 2.64 15.42 13.12
C ASP A 340 2.31 16.89 12.81
N GLU A 341 2.29 17.75 13.83
CA GLU A 341 1.99 19.16 13.62
C GLU A 341 3.03 19.92 12.78
N LYS A 342 4.28 19.46 12.74
CA LYS A 342 5.46 20.12 12.16
C LYS A 342 6.06 19.34 11.00
N HIS A 343 5.71 18.06 10.84
CA HIS A 343 6.29 17.18 9.83
C HIS A 343 5.23 16.46 9.01
N ASN A 344 5.45 16.37 7.69
CA ASN A 344 4.60 15.59 6.80
C ASN A 344 4.79 14.09 7.05
N SER A 345 3.79 13.30 6.68
CA SER A 345 3.86 11.85 6.74
C SER A 345 4.99 11.30 5.86
N SER A 346 5.50 10.13 6.21
CA SER A 346 6.44 9.38 5.37
C SER A 346 6.32 7.89 5.62
N PHE A 347 6.74 7.10 4.64
CA PHE A 347 6.71 5.66 4.75
C PHE A 347 7.91 5.02 4.06
N ARG A 348 8.22 3.78 4.43
CA ARG A 348 9.26 2.99 3.79
C ARG A 348 9.00 1.50 3.89
N SER A 349 9.22 0.79 2.78
CA SER A 349 9.22 -0.68 2.77
C SER A 349 10.65 -1.24 2.76
N VAL A 350 10.86 -2.31 3.52
CA VAL A 350 12.14 -3.05 3.55
C VAL A 350 11.92 -4.55 3.50
N LYS A 351 12.91 -5.25 2.95
CA LYS A 351 12.92 -6.71 2.82
C LYS A 351 13.67 -7.36 3.98
N ILE A 352 13.04 -8.35 4.60
CA ILE A 352 13.66 -9.23 5.61
C ILE A 352 13.86 -10.61 4.97
N THR A 353 15.12 -11.00 4.77
CA THR A 353 15.48 -12.30 4.18
C THR A 353 15.90 -13.27 5.28
N VAL A 354 15.18 -14.38 5.39
CA VAL A 354 15.46 -15.45 6.36
C VAL A 354 16.04 -16.66 5.65
N SER A 355 17.31 -16.93 5.90
CA SER A 355 18.06 -18.01 5.24
C SER A 355 18.33 -19.20 6.15
N LYS A 356 18.53 -20.39 5.55
CA LYS A 356 19.08 -21.54 6.28
C LYS A 356 20.57 -21.34 6.56
N LYS A 357 21.03 -21.81 7.72
CA LYS A 357 22.42 -21.75 8.15
C LYS A 357 23.30 -22.68 7.31
N THR A 358 24.50 -22.21 6.97
CA THR A 358 25.50 -23.05 6.31
C THR A 358 26.02 -24.12 7.28
N CYS A 359 26.22 -25.32 6.77
CA CYS A 359 26.67 -26.46 7.57
C CYS A 359 28.04 -26.96 7.11
N THR A 360 28.81 -27.50 8.04
CA THR A 360 30.10 -28.15 7.76
C THR A 360 30.14 -29.54 8.39
N LEU A 361 30.78 -30.47 7.68
CA LEU A 361 31.04 -31.82 8.14
C LEU A 361 32.54 -32.05 8.20
N THR A 362 33.02 -32.56 9.33
CA THR A 362 34.38 -33.10 9.44
C THR A 362 34.32 -34.60 9.66
N ALA A 363 35.13 -35.34 8.88
CA ALA A 363 35.27 -36.77 9.00
C ALA A 363 36.76 -37.12 8.81
N PRO A 364 37.42 -37.73 9.81
CA PRO A 364 38.84 -38.03 9.72
C PRO A 364 39.11 -39.14 8.68
N LYS A 365 40.34 -39.19 8.17
CA LYS A 365 40.84 -40.39 7.50
C LYS A 365 40.83 -41.54 8.51
N ALA A 366 40.35 -42.71 8.10
CA ALA A 366 40.24 -43.87 8.98
C ALA A 366 40.94 -45.10 8.36
N THR A 367 41.76 -45.75 9.17
CA THR A 367 42.38 -47.05 8.86
C THR A 367 41.67 -48.16 9.64
N LEU A 368 41.22 -49.21 8.95
CA LEU A 368 40.53 -50.37 9.51
C LEU A 368 41.30 -51.66 9.22
N LYS A 369 41.08 -52.70 10.04
CA LYS A 369 41.49 -54.08 9.73
C LYS A 369 40.35 -54.82 9.03
N VAL A 370 40.68 -55.72 8.09
CA VAL A 370 39.69 -56.53 7.38
C VAL A 370 38.79 -57.28 8.37
N LYS A 371 37.48 -57.32 8.08
CA LYS A 371 36.44 -57.98 8.91
C LYS A 371 36.29 -57.45 10.35
N LYS A 372 37.06 -56.44 10.79
CA LYS A 372 36.89 -55.78 12.10
C LYS A 372 36.13 -54.47 11.96
N ALA A 373 35.20 -54.23 12.87
CA ALA A 373 34.46 -52.99 12.92
C ALA A 373 35.30 -51.87 13.55
N LYS A 374 35.19 -50.64 13.03
CA LYS A 374 35.77 -49.43 13.63
C LYS A 374 34.74 -48.31 13.65
N THR A 375 34.74 -47.52 14.71
CA THR A 375 33.91 -46.34 14.83
C THR A 375 34.56 -45.16 14.12
N ILE A 376 33.82 -44.53 13.21
CA ILE A 376 34.18 -43.27 12.56
C ILE A 376 33.38 -42.16 13.24
N LYS A 377 34.09 -41.16 13.78
CA LYS A 377 33.49 -39.98 14.41
C LYS A 377 33.35 -38.89 13.36
N ILE A 378 32.13 -38.41 13.15
CA ILE A 378 31.81 -37.36 12.19
C ILE A 378 31.23 -36.18 12.97
N THR A 379 31.80 -34.99 12.82
CA THR A 379 31.29 -33.80 13.50
C THR A 379 30.48 -32.96 12.53
N LEU A 380 29.26 -32.57 12.95
CA LEU A 380 28.40 -31.63 12.24
C LEU A 380 28.41 -30.29 12.98
N LYS A 381 28.67 -29.21 12.23
CA LYS A 381 28.51 -27.85 12.71
C LYS A 381 27.58 -27.05 11.78
N SER A 382 26.84 -26.11 12.36
CA SER A 382 26.00 -25.13 11.67
C SER A 382 26.43 -23.74 12.11
N ASN A 383 26.79 -22.88 11.15
CA ASN A 383 27.39 -21.57 11.41
C ASN A 383 28.49 -21.61 12.49
N GLY A 384 29.40 -22.59 12.40
CA GLY A 384 30.49 -22.79 13.36
C GLY A 384 30.13 -23.48 14.69
N LYS A 385 28.84 -23.56 15.06
CA LYS A 385 28.36 -24.18 16.31
C LYS A 385 28.02 -25.66 16.11
N VAL A 386 28.26 -26.50 17.13
CA VAL A 386 27.93 -27.93 17.07
C VAL A 386 26.42 -28.16 17.02
N VAL A 387 25.97 -29.17 16.28
CA VAL A 387 24.54 -29.49 16.15
C VAL A 387 24.26 -30.89 16.65
N ALA A 388 23.47 -31.00 17.71
CA ALA A 388 23.08 -32.27 18.34
C ALA A 388 21.79 -32.87 17.74
N GLY A 389 21.61 -34.19 17.89
CA GLY A 389 20.39 -34.92 17.55
C GLY A 389 20.14 -35.15 16.06
N LYS A 390 21.03 -34.69 15.16
CA LYS A 390 20.82 -34.75 13.70
C LYS A 390 21.37 -36.02 13.10
N LYS A 391 20.60 -36.64 12.19
CA LYS A 391 21.00 -37.85 11.47
C LYS A 391 22.07 -37.51 10.42
N VAL A 392 23.22 -38.16 10.53
CA VAL A 392 24.29 -38.12 9.53
C VAL A 392 24.42 -39.50 8.90
N THR A 393 24.54 -39.53 7.58
CA THR A 393 24.67 -40.77 6.81
C THR A 393 26.09 -40.90 6.25
N LEU A 394 26.63 -42.12 6.28
CA LEU A 394 27.92 -42.49 5.72
C LEU A 394 27.70 -43.62 4.72
N LYS A 395 28.00 -43.38 3.45
CA LYS A 395 27.99 -44.39 2.39
C LYS A 395 29.43 -44.80 2.07
N VAL A 396 29.74 -46.09 2.19
CA VAL A 396 31.06 -46.67 1.87
C VAL A 396 30.88 -48.08 1.31
N ASN A 397 31.56 -48.38 0.19
CA ASN A 397 31.52 -49.69 -0.46
C ASN A 397 30.10 -50.23 -0.69
N GLY A 398 29.21 -49.39 -1.25
CA GLY A 398 27.81 -49.73 -1.52
C GLY A 398 26.89 -49.78 -0.30
N LYS A 399 27.42 -49.82 0.93
CA LYS A 399 26.65 -49.87 2.17
C LYS A 399 26.41 -48.47 2.76
N THR A 400 25.24 -48.26 3.32
CA THR A 400 24.85 -47.03 4.00
C THR A 400 24.75 -47.28 5.50
N PHE A 401 25.39 -46.42 6.29
CA PHE A 401 25.33 -46.40 7.74
C PHE A 401 24.82 -45.04 8.21
N SER A 402 24.18 -44.97 9.36
CA SER A 402 23.72 -43.70 9.93
C SER A 402 23.88 -43.66 11.44
N ALA A 403 24.14 -42.46 11.97
CA ALA A 403 24.10 -42.18 13.40
C ALA A 403 23.57 -40.77 13.64
N LYS A 404 22.97 -40.52 14.81
CA LYS A 404 22.62 -39.18 15.26
C LYS A 404 23.85 -38.52 15.92
N THR A 405 23.97 -37.21 15.77
CA THR A 405 24.97 -36.43 16.50
C THR A 405 24.63 -36.35 17.99
N ASN A 406 25.63 -36.44 18.86
CA ASN A 406 25.45 -36.24 20.30
C ASN A 406 25.50 -34.75 20.68
N SER A 407 25.49 -34.42 21.99
CA SER A 407 25.58 -33.05 22.52
C SER A 407 26.83 -32.28 22.07
N LYS A 408 27.91 -32.99 21.69
CA LYS A 408 29.15 -32.41 21.13
C LYS A 408 29.13 -32.30 19.60
N GLY A 409 27.98 -32.55 18.96
CA GLY A 409 27.82 -32.55 17.50
C GLY A 409 28.45 -33.74 16.78
N VAL A 410 28.81 -34.80 17.51
CA VAL A 410 29.54 -35.96 16.96
C VAL A 410 28.61 -37.14 16.72
N ALA A 411 28.53 -37.60 15.48
CA ALA A 411 27.90 -38.86 15.09
C ALA A 411 28.95 -39.98 15.05
N SER A 412 28.72 -41.06 15.81
CA SER A 412 29.62 -42.21 15.89
C SER A 412 29.09 -43.36 15.06
N VAL A 413 29.69 -43.61 13.89
CA VAL A 413 29.23 -44.62 12.94
C VAL A 413 30.15 -45.83 12.97
N LYS A 414 29.63 -47.02 13.32
CA LYS A 414 30.40 -48.27 13.34
C LYS A 414 30.43 -48.88 11.93
N VAL A 415 31.63 -48.97 11.34
CA VAL A 415 31.84 -49.43 9.97
C VAL A 415 32.66 -50.72 9.96
N LYS A 416 32.21 -51.72 9.20
CA LYS A 416 32.94 -52.98 8.95
C LYS A 416 33.07 -53.20 7.44
N VAL A 417 34.30 -53.45 6.99
CA VAL A 417 34.61 -53.74 5.58
C VAL A 417 35.29 -55.09 5.47
N ASN A 418 34.80 -55.94 4.56
CA ASN A 418 35.22 -57.34 4.46
C ASN A 418 36.34 -57.57 3.43
N LYS A 419 36.69 -56.56 2.64
CA LYS A 419 37.74 -56.62 1.61
C LYS A 419 38.87 -55.64 1.95
N LYS A 420 40.12 -56.05 1.72
CA LYS A 420 41.31 -55.18 1.79
C LYS A 420 41.23 -54.15 0.66
N GLY A 421 41.69 -52.92 0.90
CA GLY A 421 41.76 -51.88 -0.15
C GLY A 421 41.45 -50.48 0.36
N THR A 422 41.43 -49.52 -0.56
CA THR A 422 41.07 -48.12 -0.29
C THR A 422 39.66 -47.86 -0.81
N PHE A 423 38.73 -47.54 0.09
CA PHE A 423 37.32 -47.31 -0.23
C PHE A 423 36.99 -45.82 -0.11
N ARG A 424 36.39 -45.25 -1.16
CA ARG A 424 35.83 -43.89 -1.09
C ARG A 424 34.56 -43.92 -0.25
N TYR A 425 34.37 -42.90 0.57
CA TYR A 425 33.14 -42.70 1.31
C TYR A 425 32.54 -41.33 1.05
N THR A 426 31.22 -41.23 1.24
CA THR A 426 30.49 -39.98 1.25
C THR A 426 29.72 -39.87 2.56
N VAL A 427 29.94 -38.77 3.28
CA VAL A 427 29.16 -38.37 4.45
C VAL A 427 28.16 -37.32 4.01
N LYS A 428 26.90 -37.45 4.41
CA LYS A 428 25.84 -36.50 4.09
C LYS A 428 24.99 -36.20 5.32
N PHE A 429 24.79 -34.91 5.56
CA PHE A 429 23.67 -34.38 6.34
C PHE A 429 22.68 -33.79 5.36
N ALA A 430 21.43 -34.25 5.40
CA ALA A 430 20.41 -33.89 4.42
C ALA A 430 19.91 -32.43 4.54
N GLY A 431 20.25 -31.74 5.63
CA GLY A 431 19.64 -30.46 5.99
C GLY A 431 18.37 -30.66 6.81
N ASP A 432 17.82 -29.55 7.29
CA ASP A 432 16.50 -29.46 7.94
C ASP A 432 15.89 -28.07 7.70
N ASN A 433 14.87 -27.68 8.48
CA ASN A 433 14.22 -26.37 8.35
C ASN A 433 15.17 -25.20 8.60
N ALA A 434 16.18 -25.37 9.47
CA ALA A 434 17.10 -24.30 9.85
C ALA A 434 18.48 -24.41 9.19
N ASN A 435 18.85 -25.58 8.68
CA ASN A 435 20.21 -25.92 8.30
C ASN A 435 20.29 -26.43 6.86
N LYS A 436 21.26 -25.94 6.09
CA LYS A 436 21.50 -26.38 4.72
C LYS A 436 22.03 -27.82 4.67
N ILE A 437 21.72 -28.50 3.58
CA ILE A 437 22.34 -29.77 3.18
C ILE A 437 23.87 -29.61 3.10
N VAL A 438 24.62 -30.61 3.55
CA VAL A 438 26.08 -30.64 3.38
C VAL A 438 26.56 -32.06 3.13
N THR A 439 27.53 -32.19 2.22
CA THR A 439 28.14 -33.46 1.85
C THR A 439 29.66 -33.35 1.92
N LYS A 440 30.32 -34.36 2.47
CA LYS A 440 31.79 -34.47 2.52
C LYS A 440 32.24 -35.83 1.97
N LYS A 441 33.25 -35.82 1.11
CA LYS A 441 33.86 -37.05 0.58
C LYS A 441 35.19 -37.34 1.29
N GLY A 442 35.55 -38.61 1.39
CA GLY A 442 36.83 -39.03 1.96
C GLY A 442 37.22 -40.46 1.56
N LYS A 443 38.26 -40.99 2.20
CA LYS A 443 38.78 -42.35 1.96
C LYS A 443 38.98 -43.11 3.27
N ILE A 444 38.69 -44.40 3.23
CA ILE A 444 38.95 -45.39 4.27
C ILE A 444 39.97 -46.38 3.73
N ILE A 445 41.03 -46.65 4.49
CA ILE A 445 42.06 -47.63 4.13
C ILE A 445 41.85 -48.89 4.97
N VAL A 446 41.67 -50.04 4.32
CA VAL A 446 41.49 -51.34 4.97
C VAL A 446 42.75 -52.16 4.78
N LYS A 447 43.46 -52.42 5.87
CA LYS A 447 44.68 -53.24 5.95
C LYS A 447 44.34 -54.64 6.50
N LYS A 448 45.26 -55.59 6.37
CA LYS A 448 45.10 -56.94 6.95
C LYS A 448 44.87 -56.87 8.45
#